data_AF-A0A7S0Q7D5-F1
#
_entry.id   AF-A0A7S0Q7D5-F1
#
_cell.length_a   1.000
_cell.length_b   1.000
_cell.length_c   1.000
_cell.angle_alpha   90.00
_cell.angle_beta   90.00
_cell.angle_gamma   90.00
#
_symmetry.space_group_name_H-M   'P 1'
#
loop_
_entity.id
_entity.type
_entity.pdbx_description
1 polymer ?
#
loop_
_entity_poly.entity_id
_entity_poly.type
_entity_poly.pdbx_seq_one_letter_code
_entity_poly.pdbx_strand_id
1 'polypeptide(L)'
;ATTALLLMEGGTWDGRRGLLRVSDTDPNLGASNELQAHADALDTFADILQQRLAERPARNSAPYRFRNTVAYWIAVTFMEGSLLFTCGAAAAMFHDLEPWQERALVSSAYFAGSIFFTGGAYLGFFEVINVGSASEGTRVRFCATSGSSVSGFRGSLCYFVGALLYNLNTFAFLLLPAWEAETGYQWGVPWLSATLGGVLFTLAAVTEFAHNSQATPRDSVWWLCFFYLVGSVCFLVAAAASYPNRGFSHQLEDWLVNTLYLVGSVTFFVGAWVALYMWKAEQFGLGFIREINDDPHGLVIAEAQASSSNASSRSAVISTASNEIGPFDAACCNAQSAMPRVAAVERRSSRPAVDWKQQAFLCVYIVLGSVSVLDVCHAATKPQGNNARRTGSILNSMATFLTAHAILWLATIIHRTPTMAPYGYLLWFMRVIAVVYTVSLCVNLGSYYSE
;
A
#
# COMPACT_ATOMS: atom_id res chain seq x y z
N ALA A 1 -30.84 9.47 24.05
CA ALA A 1 -31.11 8.87 25.37
C ALA A 1 -31.26 9.96 26.43
N THR A 2 -30.27 10.82 26.66
CA THR A 2 -30.32 11.92 27.66
C THR A 2 -31.39 12.98 27.35
N THR A 3 -31.56 13.38 26.08
CA THR A 3 -32.64 14.28 25.65
C THR A 3 -34.03 13.67 25.81
N ALA A 4 -34.14 12.33 25.81
CA ALA A 4 -35.41 11.63 26.00
C ALA A 4 -35.76 11.50 27.50
N LEU A 5 -34.77 11.42 28.40
CA LEU A 5 -34.99 11.47 29.84
C LEU A 5 -35.47 12.87 30.30
N LEU A 6 -34.86 13.94 29.79
CA LEU A 6 -35.21 15.33 30.15
C LEU A 6 -36.61 15.77 29.66
N LEU A 7 -37.13 15.16 28.61
CA LEU A 7 -38.51 15.39 28.14
C LEU A 7 -39.55 14.64 28.98
N MET A 8 -39.17 13.58 29.70
CA MET A 8 -40.09 12.85 30.59
C MET A 8 -40.27 13.53 31.95
N GLU A 9 -39.36 14.41 32.36
CA GLU A 9 -39.45 15.18 33.62
C GLU A 9 -40.15 16.55 33.48
N GLY A 10 -40.84 16.80 32.35
CA GLY A 10 -41.71 17.97 32.19
C GLY A 10 -41.06 19.22 31.57
N GLY A 11 -39.85 19.12 31.04
CA GLY A 11 -39.23 20.21 30.27
C GLY A 11 -39.90 20.42 28.90
N THR A 12 -40.26 21.67 28.57
CA THR A 12 -40.78 22.02 27.23
C THR A 12 -39.64 22.51 26.33
N TRP A 13 -39.54 21.93 25.12
CA TRP A 13 -38.50 22.26 24.14
C TRP A 13 -38.95 23.40 23.22
N ASP A 14 -38.29 24.56 23.31
CA ASP A 14 -38.51 25.68 22.37
C ASP A 14 -37.54 25.56 21.18
N GLY A 15 -38.07 25.05 20.06
CA GLY A 15 -37.31 24.79 18.84
C GLY A 15 -36.73 26.03 18.15
N ARG A 16 -37.05 27.26 18.57
CA ARG A 16 -36.47 28.48 17.96
C ARG A 16 -35.15 28.93 18.57
N ARG A 17 -34.79 28.47 19.78
CA ARG A 17 -33.57 28.92 20.48
C ARG A 17 -32.61 27.79 20.86
N GLY A 18 -33.02 26.53 20.69
CA GLY A 18 -32.17 25.38 21.04
C GLY A 18 -31.82 25.30 22.53
N LEU A 19 -32.61 25.93 23.41
CA LEU A 19 -32.38 25.99 24.85
C LEU A 19 -33.61 25.48 25.62
N LEU A 20 -33.37 24.55 26.55
CA LEU A 20 -34.37 24.07 27.50
C LEU A 20 -34.61 25.13 28.58
N ARG A 21 -35.86 25.54 28.77
CA ARG A 21 -36.25 26.41 29.90
C ARG A 21 -36.76 25.51 31.03
N VAL A 22 -35.98 25.41 32.11
CA VAL A 22 -36.41 24.79 33.36
C VAL A 22 -37.29 25.81 34.09
N SER A 23 -38.53 25.45 34.43
CA SER A 23 -39.44 26.32 35.16
C SER A 23 -38.97 26.49 36.61
N ASP A 24 -39.05 27.72 37.11
CA ASP A 24 -38.69 28.12 38.48
C ASP A 24 -39.25 27.13 39.51
N THR A 25 -38.38 26.24 39.99
CA THR A 25 -38.69 25.27 41.05
C THR A 25 -37.92 25.62 42.31
N ASP A 26 -38.56 25.34 43.43
CA ASP A 26 -38.29 25.74 44.82
C ASP A 26 -36.79 25.73 45.22
N PRO A 27 -36.22 26.86 45.72
CA PRO A 27 -34.79 27.00 46.02
C PRO A 27 -34.25 26.12 47.17
N ASN A 28 -35.09 25.31 47.82
CA ASN A 28 -34.70 24.48 48.97
C ASN A 28 -34.56 22.97 48.70
N LEU A 29 -34.74 22.52 47.46
CA LEU A 29 -34.49 21.12 47.10
C LEU A 29 -33.03 20.94 46.67
N GLY A 30 -32.29 20.08 47.39
CA GLY A 30 -30.89 19.70 47.11
C GLY A 30 -30.60 19.07 45.74
N ALA A 31 -31.56 19.16 44.80
CA ALA A 31 -31.43 18.85 43.39
C ALA A 31 -30.48 19.79 42.63
N SER A 32 -30.10 20.96 43.20
CA SER A 32 -29.19 21.91 42.56
C SER A 32 -27.81 21.31 42.26
N ASN A 33 -27.30 20.44 43.13
CA ASN A 33 -25.96 19.87 42.96
C ASN A 33 -25.92 18.77 41.89
N GLU A 34 -26.97 17.96 41.77
CA GLU A 34 -27.06 16.94 40.71
C GLU A 34 -27.31 17.58 39.34
N LEU A 35 -28.16 18.61 39.27
CA LEU A 35 -28.41 19.33 38.02
C LEU A 35 -27.14 20.06 37.53
N GLN A 36 -26.37 20.65 38.45
CA GLN A 36 -25.09 21.28 38.15
C GLN A 36 -24.05 20.26 37.67
N ALA A 37 -23.95 19.10 38.33
CA ALA A 37 -23.05 18.03 37.90
C ALA A 37 -23.39 17.49 36.50
N HIS A 38 -24.69 17.44 36.15
CA HIS A 38 -25.13 17.06 34.80
C HIS A 38 -24.82 18.12 33.75
N ALA A 39 -24.94 19.41 34.09
CA ALA A 39 -24.55 20.51 33.20
C ALA A 39 -23.04 20.47 32.92
N ASP A 40 -22.22 20.34 33.97
CA ASP A 40 -20.76 20.27 33.85
C ASP A 40 -20.31 19.04 33.04
N ALA A 41 -21.00 17.91 33.17
CA ALA A 41 -20.74 16.70 32.38
C ALA A 41 -21.11 16.87 30.90
N LEU A 42 -22.17 17.61 30.59
CA LEU A 42 -22.57 17.93 29.22
C LEU A 42 -21.59 18.91 28.56
N ASP A 43 -21.12 19.91 29.29
CA ASP A 43 -20.10 20.85 28.80
C ASP A 43 -18.76 20.13 28.56
N THR A 44 -18.33 19.28 29.50
CA THR A 44 -17.14 18.43 29.31
C THR A 44 -17.29 17.52 28.09
N PHE A 45 -18.46 16.94 27.87
CA PHE A 45 -18.73 16.10 26.70
C PHE A 45 -18.76 16.93 25.40
N ALA A 46 -19.32 18.14 25.42
CA ALA A 46 -19.35 19.06 24.30
C ALA A 46 -17.93 19.54 23.93
N ASP A 47 -17.09 19.81 24.92
CA ASP A 47 -15.67 20.16 24.73
C ASP A 47 -14.87 18.99 24.19
N ILE A 48 -15.07 17.77 24.70
CA ILE A 48 -14.44 16.55 24.14
C ILE A 48 -14.90 16.35 22.69
N LEU A 49 -16.19 16.55 22.39
CA LEU A 49 -16.71 16.47 21.03
C LEU A 49 -16.13 17.54 20.12
N GLN A 50 -16.07 18.80 20.56
CA GLN A 50 -15.47 19.89 19.80
C GLN A 50 -13.98 19.67 19.60
N GLN A 51 -13.24 19.22 20.61
CA GLN A 51 -11.84 18.87 20.51
C GLN A 51 -11.64 17.71 19.52
N ARG A 52 -12.49 16.67 19.55
CA ARG A 52 -12.46 15.56 18.59
C ARG A 52 -12.88 15.96 17.17
N LEU A 53 -13.79 16.92 17.05
CA LEU A 53 -14.25 17.47 15.77
C LEU A 53 -13.22 18.45 15.18
N ALA A 54 -12.47 19.17 16.02
CA ALA A 54 -11.35 20.02 15.65
C ALA A 54 -10.07 19.20 15.37
N GLU A 55 -9.89 18.07 16.05
CA GLU A 55 -8.91 17.02 15.74
C GLU A 55 -9.27 16.25 14.46
N ARG A 56 -10.43 16.50 13.82
CA ARG A 56 -10.66 15.99 12.48
C ARG A 56 -9.53 16.54 11.62
N PRO A 57 -8.66 15.69 11.07
CA PRO A 57 -7.55 16.14 10.25
C PRO A 57 -8.13 17.08 9.20
N ALA A 58 -7.63 18.32 9.20
CA ALA A 58 -8.19 19.41 8.42
C ALA A 58 -8.58 18.88 7.03
N ARG A 59 -9.82 19.14 6.62
CA ARG A 59 -10.47 18.61 5.42
C ARG A 59 -9.67 18.86 4.11
N ASN A 60 -8.62 19.68 4.19
CA ASN A 60 -7.68 20.03 3.13
C ASN A 60 -6.40 19.18 3.08
N SER A 61 -6.22 18.14 3.92
CA SER A 61 -5.09 17.19 3.81
C SER A 61 -5.28 16.13 2.70
N ALA A 62 -6.16 16.40 1.73
CA ALA A 62 -6.60 15.49 0.68
C ALA A 62 -5.50 14.90 -0.23
N PRO A 63 -4.42 15.62 -0.64
CA PRO A 63 -3.44 15.04 -1.56
C PRO A 63 -2.62 13.89 -0.96
N TYR A 64 -2.52 13.84 0.37
CA TYR A 64 -1.82 12.76 1.08
C TYR A 64 -2.53 11.39 0.97
N ARG A 65 -3.85 11.36 0.76
CA ARG A 65 -4.62 10.09 0.80
C ARG A 65 -4.44 9.22 -0.46
N PHE A 66 -4.44 9.83 -1.65
CA PHE A 66 -4.32 9.06 -2.88
C PHE A 66 -2.95 8.40 -3.02
N ARG A 67 -1.90 9.10 -2.57
CA ARG A 67 -0.55 8.55 -2.57
C ARG A 67 -0.40 7.34 -1.63
N ASN A 68 -1.02 7.39 -0.46
CA ASN A 68 -1.03 6.24 0.46
C ASN A 68 -1.73 5.04 -0.19
N THR A 69 -2.79 5.27 -0.95
CA THR A 69 -3.46 4.24 -1.76
C THR A 69 -2.50 3.65 -2.80
N VAL A 70 -1.76 4.48 -3.53
CA VAL A 70 -0.78 4.02 -4.53
C VAL A 70 0.32 3.18 -3.87
N ALA A 71 0.93 3.66 -2.79
CA ALA A 71 1.97 2.94 -2.05
C ALA A 71 1.49 1.57 -1.53
N TYR A 72 0.25 1.51 -1.04
CA TYR A 72 -0.39 0.24 -0.65
C TYR A 72 -0.48 -0.73 -1.83
N TRP A 73 -1.00 -0.27 -2.97
CA TRP A 73 -1.16 -1.13 -4.15
C TRP A 73 0.17 -1.54 -4.77
N ILE A 74 1.22 -0.72 -4.67
CA ILE A 74 2.56 -1.15 -5.08
C ILE A 74 3.00 -2.36 -4.25
N ALA A 75 2.89 -2.30 -2.92
CA ALA A 75 3.27 -3.41 -2.06
C ALA A 75 2.40 -4.65 -2.30
N VAL A 76 1.07 -4.49 -2.37
CA VAL A 76 0.12 -5.59 -2.60
C VAL A 76 0.38 -6.29 -3.94
N THR A 77 0.48 -5.53 -5.03
CA THR A 77 0.71 -6.11 -6.36
C THR A 77 2.07 -6.80 -6.48
N PHE A 78 3.13 -6.27 -5.86
CA PHE A 78 4.40 -7.00 -5.79
C PHE A 78 4.31 -8.27 -4.95
N MET A 79 3.58 -8.25 -3.82
CA MET A 79 3.40 -9.47 -3.02
C MET A 79 2.59 -10.53 -3.78
N GLU A 80 1.47 -10.16 -4.43
CA GLU A 80 0.67 -11.09 -5.24
C GLU A 80 1.46 -11.64 -6.42
N GLY A 81 2.15 -10.76 -7.15
CA GLY A 81 3.03 -11.16 -8.25
C GLY A 81 4.10 -12.15 -7.79
N SER A 82 4.76 -11.86 -6.66
CA SER A 82 5.79 -12.73 -6.09
C SER A 82 5.24 -14.08 -5.65
N LEU A 83 4.08 -14.14 -4.99
CA LEU A 83 3.44 -15.40 -4.61
C LEU A 83 3.08 -16.26 -5.82
N LEU A 84 2.60 -15.65 -6.89
CA LEU A 84 2.29 -16.35 -8.15
C LEU A 84 3.56 -16.88 -8.82
N PHE A 85 4.65 -16.11 -8.84
CA PHE A 85 5.97 -16.60 -9.29
C PHE A 85 6.49 -17.74 -8.40
N THR A 86 6.34 -17.65 -7.08
CA THR A 86 6.73 -18.71 -6.13
C THR A 86 5.94 -19.99 -6.40
N CYS A 87 4.62 -19.89 -6.62
CA CYS A 87 3.79 -21.05 -6.94
C CYS A 87 4.16 -21.65 -8.29
N GLY A 88 4.38 -20.83 -9.32
CA GLY A 88 4.82 -21.28 -10.63
C GLY A 88 6.17 -22.00 -10.60
N ALA A 89 7.14 -21.43 -9.89
CA ALA A 89 8.46 -22.01 -9.73
C ALA A 89 8.43 -23.31 -8.93
N ALA A 90 7.67 -23.37 -7.84
CA ALA A 90 7.49 -24.58 -7.06
C ALA A 90 6.79 -25.68 -7.87
N ALA A 91 5.75 -25.33 -8.63
CA ALA A 91 5.03 -26.28 -9.48
C ALA A 91 5.93 -26.84 -10.59
N ALA A 92 6.77 -26.00 -11.21
CA ALA A 92 7.70 -26.40 -12.26
C ALA A 92 8.80 -27.37 -11.79
N MET A 93 8.99 -27.53 -10.47
CA MET A 93 9.92 -28.52 -9.91
C MET A 93 9.35 -29.94 -9.87
N PHE A 94 8.06 -30.12 -10.17
CA PHE A 94 7.44 -31.45 -10.26
C PHE A 94 7.54 -31.99 -11.68
N HIS A 95 7.95 -33.26 -11.81
CA HIS A 95 8.22 -33.89 -13.11
C HIS A 95 6.99 -34.55 -13.77
N ASP A 96 5.90 -34.73 -13.03
CA ASP A 96 4.74 -35.54 -13.45
C ASP A 96 3.44 -34.72 -13.61
N LEU A 97 3.56 -33.44 -14.00
CA LEU A 97 2.39 -32.60 -14.26
C LEU A 97 1.75 -32.96 -15.60
N GLU A 98 0.44 -33.17 -15.61
CA GLU A 98 -0.33 -33.23 -16.85
C GLU A 98 -0.24 -31.89 -17.61
N PRO A 99 -0.33 -31.86 -18.95
CA PRO A 99 -0.16 -30.63 -19.73
C PRO A 99 -1.09 -29.47 -19.33
N TRP A 100 -2.30 -29.79 -18.84
CA TRP A 100 -3.24 -28.79 -18.36
C TRP A 100 -2.90 -28.27 -16.96
N GLN A 101 -2.29 -29.10 -16.10
CA GLN A 101 -1.80 -28.73 -14.78
C GLN A 101 -0.57 -27.83 -14.93
N GLU A 102 0.39 -28.20 -15.78
CA GLU A 102 1.55 -27.37 -16.13
C GLU A 102 1.09 -25.99 -16.62
N ARG A 103 0.13 -25.94 -17.56
CA ARG A 103 -0.40 -24.67 -18.06
C ARG A 103 -1.06 -23.82 -16.97
N ALA A 104 -1.78 -24.42 -16.02
CA ALA A 104 -2.45 -23.66 -14.95
C ALA A 104 -1.48 -23.21 -13.86
N LEU A 105 -0.70 -24.14 -13.32
CA LEU A 105 0.11 -23.95 -12.13
C LEU A 105 1.44 -23.30 -12.44
N VAL A 106 1.98 -23.46 -13.66
CA VAL A 106 3.27 -22.90 -14.08
C VAL A 106 3.04 -21.71 -15.02
N SER A 107 2.63 -21.94 -16.26
CA SER A 107 2.60 -20.89 -17.29
C SER A 107 1.61 -19.76 -16.97
N SER A 108 0.39 -20.11 -16.55
CA SER A 108 -0.63 -19.12 -16.21
C SER A 108 -0.31 -18.40 -14.89
N ALA A 109 0.27 -19.11 -13.91
CA ALA A 109 0.72 -18.50 -12.67
C ALA A 109 1.85 -17.49 -12.91
N TYR A 110 2.86 -17.85 -13.71
CA TYR A 110 3.94 -16.93 -14.09
C TYR A 110 3.44 -15.72 -14.86
N PHE A 111 2.55 -15.92 -15.83
CA PHE A 111 1.98 -14.81 -16.59
C PHE A 111 1.11 -13.90 -15.70
N ALA A 112 0.22 -14.46 -14.89
CA ALA A 112 -0.57 -13.66 -13.96
C ALA A 112 0.34 -12.90 -12.97
N GLY A 113 1.36 -13.57 -12.44
CA GLY A 113 2.36 -12.97 -11.57
C GLY A 113 3.09 -11.79 -12.22
N SER A 114 3.47 -11.91 -13.49
CA SER A 114 4.14 -10.85 -14.24
C SER A 114 3.23 -9.63 -14.49
N ILE A 115 1.92 -9.84 -14.68
CA ILE A 115 0.93 -8.74 -14.77
C ILE A 115 0.85 -7.96 -13.45
N PHE A 116 0.74 -8.65 -12.31
CA PHE A 116 0.74 -7.99 -10.99
C PHE A 116 2.05 -7.24 -10.74
N PHE A 117 3.20 -7.86 -11.02
CA PHE A 117 4.51 -7.23 -10.87
C PHE A 117 4.65 -5.98 -11.76
N THR A 118 4.13 -6.04 -12.99
CA THR A 118 4.09 -4.88 -13.90
C THR A 118 3.18 -3.77 -13.37
N GLY A 119 2.02 -4.12 -12.80
CA GLY A 119 1.13 -3.18 -12.13
C GLY A 119 1.84 -2.44 -10.99
N GLY A 120 2.54 -3.18 -10.12
CA GLY A 120 3.34 -2.60 -9.04
C GLY A 120 4.47 -1.70 -9.52
N ALA A 121 5.22 -2.15 -10.54
CA ALA A 121 6.30 -1.37 -11.14
C ALA A 121 5.78 -0.08 -11.81
N TYR A 122 4.65 -0.15 -12.52
CA TYR A 122 4.02 1.03 -13.09
C TYR A 122 3.54 2.00 -12.01
N LEU A 123 2.89 1.51 -10.95
CA LEU A 123 2.44 2.35 -9.84
C LEU A 123 3.63 3.02 -9.12
N GLY A 124 4.76 2.34 -8.99
CA GLY A 124 6.00 2.93 -8.47
C GLY A 124 6.56 4.01 -9.38
N PHE A 125 6.60 3.79 -10.70
CA PHE A 125 6.96 4.82 -11.67
C PHE A 125 5.98 6.01 -11.62
N PHE A 126 4.68 5.73 -11.55
CA PHE A 126 3.62 6.71 -11.41
C PHE A 126 3.79 7.57 -10.15
N GLU A 127 4.18 6.97 -9.02
CA GLU A 127 4.46 7.70 -7.79
C GLU A 127 5.63 8.67 -8.01
N VAL A 128 6.74 8.21 -8.59
CA VAL A 128 7.95 9.01 -8.84
C VAL A 128 7.68 10.21 -9.76
N ILE A 129 6.87 10.04 -10.81
CA ILE A 129 6.54 11.14 -11.73
C ILE A 129 5.48 12.10 -11.17
N ASN A 130 4.79 11.78 -10.08
CA ASN A 130 3.77 12.66 -9.48
C ASN A 130 4.20 13.28 -8.15
N VAL A 131 5.44 13.06 -7.71
CA VAL A 131 6.03 13.75 -6.57
C VAL A 131 6.02 15.27 -6.82
N GLY A 132 5.54 16.04 -5.85
CA GLY A 132 5.46 17.52 -5.91
C GLY A 132 4.28 18.08 -6.72
N SER A 133 3.64 17.29 -7.58
CA SER A 133 2.52 17.77 -8.43
C SER A 133 1.27 18.17 -7.62
N ALA A 134 1.09 17.58 -6.43
CA ALA A 134 -0.10 17.83 -5.61
C ALA A 134 -0.06 19.16 -4.84
N SER A 135 1.13 19.69 -4.52
CA SER A 135 1.30 20.99 -3.85
C SER A 135 1.13 22.16 -4.82
N GLU A 136 1.36 21.93 -6.12
CA GLU A 136 1.37 22.98 -7.14
C GLU A 136 0.05 23.07 -7.93
N GLY A 137 -0.98 22.30 -7.56
CA GLY A 137 -2.22 22.21 -8.33
C GLY A 137 -2.03 21.63 -9.73
N THR A 138 -0.91 20.94 -9.97
CA THR A 138 -0.59 20.34 -11.26
C THR A 138 -1.49 19.12 -11.52
N ARG A 139 -1.82 18.90 -12.79
CA ARG A 139 -2.59 17.72 -13.22
C ARG A 139 -1.78 16.44 -12.98
N VAL A 140 -2.46 15.37 -12.56
CA VAL A 140 -1.89 14.03 -12.45
C VAL A 140 -1.29 13.60 -13.78
N ARG A 141 -0.02 13.20 -13.77
CA ARG A 141 0.74 12.74 -14.94
C ARG A 141 0.69 11.21 -14.99
N PHE A 142 0.19 10.66 -16.09
CA PHE A 142 0.21 9.21 -16.34
C PHE A 142 1.49 8.74 -17.03
N CYS A 143 2.16 9.67 -17.73
CA CYS A 143 3.45 9.47 -18.40
C CYS A 143 4.28 10.75 -18.22
N ALA A 144 5.60 10.60 -18.02
CA ALA A 144 6.54 11.71 -18.00
C ALA A 144 7.93 11.26 -18.46
N THR A 145 8.73 12.21 -18.94
CA THR A 145 10.13 12.00 -19.33
C THR A 145 11.12 12.36 -18.21
N SER A 146 10.61 12.85 -17.07
CA SER A 146 11.36 13.18 -15.87
C SER A 146 10.50 12.96 -14.61
N GLY A 147 11.16 12.77 -13.46
CA GLY A 147 10.53 12.65 -12.14
C GLY A 147 11.16 13.62 -11.13
N SER A 148 10.81 13.49 -9.85
CA SER A 148 11.37 14.34 -8.78
C SER A 148 12.88 14.23 -8.63
N SER A 149 13.41 13.02 -8.81
CA SER A 149 14.85 12.75 -8.80
C SER A 149 15.25 11.99 -10.06
N VAL A 150 16.43 12.30 -10.61
CA VAL A 150 16.94 11.61 -11.81
C VAL A 150 17.17 10.12 -11.54
N SER A 151 17.68 9.78 -10.36
CA SER A 151 17.89 8.39 -9.93
C SER A 151 16.58 7.67 -9.71
N GLY A 152 15.61 8.28 -9.02
CA GLY A 152 14.29 7.69 -8.81
C GLY A 152 13.53 7.46 -10.11
N PHE A 153 13.56 8.42 -11.03
CA PHE A 153 12.95 8.29 -12.35
C PHE A 153 13.57 7.14 -13.15
N ARG A 154 14.91 7.10 -13.24
CA ARG A 154 15.62 6.06 -14.00
C ARG A 154 15.42 4.68 -13.39
N GLY A 155 15.54 4.56 -12.07
CA GLY A 155 15.36 3.30 -11.36
C GLY A 155 13.94 2.73 -11.50
N SER A 156 12.91 3.55 -11.26
CA SER A 156 11.51 3.13 -11.43
C SER A 156 11.15 2.82 -12.88
N LEU A 157 11.69 3.58 -13.85
CA LEU A 157 11.53 3.27 -15.27
C LEU A 157 12.19 1.94 -15.64
N CYS A 158 13.38 1.64 -15.12
CA CYS A 158 14.05 0.35 -15.31
C CYS A 158 13.21 -0.80 -14.75
N TYR A 159 12.61 -0.67 -13.55
CA TYR A 159 11.66 -1.66 -13.04
C TYR A 159 10.46 -1.83 -13.99
N PHE A 160 9.84 -0.75 -14.43
CA PHE A 160 8.65 -0.85 -15.28
C PHE A 160 8.94 -1.47 -16.65
N VAL A 161 10.00 -1.03 -17.33
CA VAL A 161 10.40 -1.61 -18.63
C VAL A 161 10.88 -3.05 -18.45
N GLY A 162 11.60 -3.36 -17.37
CA GLY A 162 12.01 -4.71 -17.05
C GLY A 162 10.83 -5.67 -16.90
N ALA A 163 9.77 -5.23 -16.22
CA ALA A 163 8.55 -6.01 -16.05
C ALA A 163 7.80 -6.23 -17.37
N LEU A 164 7.76 -5.23 -18.26
CA LEU A 164 7.19 -5.38 -19.61
C LEU A 164 7.96 -6.41 -20.44
N LEU A 165 9.30 -6.42 -20.39
CA LEU A 165 10.10 -7.44 -21.07
C LEU A 165 9.86 -8.82 -20.48
N TYR A 166 9.69 -8.92 -19.15
CA TYR A 166 9.36 -10.17 -18.49
C TYR A 166 7.96 -10.69 -18.88
N ASN A 167 6.99 -9.80 -19.14
CA ASN A 167 5.69 -10.21 -19.69
C ASN A 167 5.83 -10.86 -21.06
N LEU A 168 6.75 -10.42 -21.92
CA LEU A 168 6.97 -11.05 -23.22
C LEU A 168 7.43 -12.50 -23.06
N ASN A 169 8.33 -12.75 -22.09
CA ASN A 169 8.77 -14.09 -21.74
C ASN A 169 7.61 -14.97 -21.28
N THR A 170 6.88 -14.55 -20.24
CA THR A 170 5.80 -15.35 -19.65
C THR A 170 4.62 -15.52 -20.59
N PHE A 171 4.31 -14.52 -21.40
CA PHE A 171 3.27 -14.59 -22.44
C PHE A 171 3.64 -15.56 -23.56
N ALA A 172 4.90 -15.59 -23.99
CA ALA A 172 5.36 -16.55 -24.99
C ALA A 172 5.16 -17.99 -24.48
N PHE A 173 5.53 -18.28 -23.23
CA PHE A 173 5.30 -19.60 -22.61
C PHE A 173 3.83 -19.91 -22.31
N LEU A 174 2.97 -18.89 -22.20
CA LEU A 174 1.52 -19.10 -22.09
C LEU A 174 0.89 -19.50 -23.43
N LEU A 175 1.37 -18.94 -24.55
CA LEU A 175 0.81 -19.15 -25.88
C LEU A 175 1.40 -20.34 -26.63
N LEU A 176 2.73 -20.50 -26.57
CA LEU A 176 3.43 -21.48 -27.37
C LEU A 176 3.20 -22.90 -26.81
N PRO A 177 2.84 -23.88 -27.66
CA PRO A 177 2.88 -25.28 -27.27
C PRO A 177 4.31 -25.69 -26.88
N ALA A 178 4.46 -26.57 -25.88
CA ALA A 178 5.76 -27.04 -25.39
C ALA A 178 6.70 -27.56 -26.51
N TRP A 179 6.14 -28.10 -27.61
CA TRP A 179 6.89 -28.67 -28.73
C TRP A 179 7.37 -27.66 -29.78
N GLU A 180 6.77 -26.46 -29.88
CA GLU A 180 7.25 -25.43 -30.82
C GLU A 180 8.54 -24.75 -30.30
N ALA A 181 8.74 -24.79 -28.98
CA ALA A 181 9.92 -24.26 -28.31
C ALA A 181 11.25 -24.90 -28.81
N GLU A 182 11.25 -26.09 -29.40
CA GLU A 182 12.49 -26.78 -29.79
C GLU A 182 13.25 -26.14 -30.98
N THR A 183 12.64 -25.21 -31.74
CA THR A 183 13.37 -24.49 -32.79
C THR A 183 14.14 -23.31 -32.20
N GLY A 184 15.48 -23.36 -32.28
CA GLY A 184 16.39 -22.45 -31.57
C GLY A 184 16.19 -20.93 -31.76
N TYR A 185 15.44 -20.49 -32.79
CA TYR A 185 15.05 -19.09 -32.96
C TYR A 185 13.84 -18.69 -32.11
N GLN A 186 12.87 -19.58 -31.93
CA GLN A 186 11.70 -19.37 -31.07
C GLN A 186 12.08 -19.43 -29.58
N TRP A 187 13.13 -20.15 -29.23
CA TRP A 187 13.65 -20.22 -27.86
C TRP A 187 14.44 -18.98 -27.42
N GLY A 188 15.19 -18.36 -28.32
CA GLY A 188 16.05 -17.22 -27.97
C GLY A 188 15.28 -15.96 -27.57
N VAL A 189 14.12 -15.69 -28.17
CA VAL A 189 13.38 -14.45 -27.95
C VAL A 189 12.78 -14.34 -26.54
N PRO A 190 12.05 -15.36 -26.01
CA PRO A 190 11.55 -15.32 -24.64
C PRO A 190 12.67 -15.16 -23.61
N TRP A 191 13.75 -15.93 -23.72
CA TRP A 191 14.85 -15.86 -22.75
C TRP A 191 15.68 -14.58 -22.86
N LEU A 192 15.82 -14.02 -24.07
CA LEU A 192 16.41 -12.69 -24.24
C LEU A 192 15.59 -11.61 -23.55
N SER A 193 14.26 -11.64 -23.71
CA SER A 193 13.39 -10.68 -23.03
C SER A 193 13.47 -10.82 -21.49
N ALA A 194 13.46 -12.03 -20.94
CA ALA A 194 13.64 -12.25 -19.50
C ALA A 194 15.02 -11.80 -19.00
N THR A 195 16.08 -12.06 -19.77
CA THR A 195 17.45 -11.66 -19.41
C THR A 195 17.59 -10.15 -19.39
N LEU A 196 17.12 -9.46 -20.44
CA LEU A 196 17.11 -8.00 -20.48
C LEU A 196 16.24 -7.41 -19.35
N GLY A 197 15.09 -8.04 -19.07
CA GLY A 197 14.25 -7.70 -17.93
C GLY A 197 14.99 -7.82 -16.59
N GLY A 198 15.68 -8.94 -16.36
CA GLY A 198 16.50 -9.17 -15.17
C GLY A 198 17.68 -8.19 -15.03
N VAL A 199 18.31 -7.80 -16.14
CA VAL A 199 19.35 -6.74 -16.14
C VAL A 199 18.74 -5.42 -15.69
N LEU A 200 17.59 -5.02 -16.24
CA LEU A 200 16.93 -3.78 -15.85
C LEU A 200 16.46 -3.80 -14.39
N PHE A 201 15.93 -4.92 -13.89
CA PHE A 201 15.58 -5.10 -12.48
C PHE A 201 16.80 -5.00 -11.55
N THR A 202 17.94 -5.54 -11.97
CA THR A 202 19.18 -5.46 -11.19
C THR A 202 19.71 -4.03 -11.18
N LEU A 203 19.73 -3.35 -12.33
CA LEU A 203 20.12 -1.94 -12.41
C LEU A 203 19.20 -1.04 -11.59
N ALA A 204 17.89 -1.30 -11.61
CA ALA A 204 16.92 -0.61 -10.78
C ALA A 204 17.23 -0.81 -9.30
N ALA A 205 17.40 -2.06 -8.83
CA ALA A 205 17.70 -2.37 -7.44
C ALA A 205 19.04 -1.75 -6.97
N VAL A 206 20.08 -1.78 -7.80
CA VAL A 206 21.36 -1.10 -7.50
C VAL A 206 21.18 0.41 -7.42
N THR A 207 20.39 1.00 -8.32
CA THR A 207 20.05 2.44 -8.26
C THR A 207 19.29 2.77 -6.99
N GLU A 208 18.37 1.90 -6.55
CA GLU A 208 17.61 2.05 -5.30
C GLU A 208 18.53 1.98 -4.08
N PHE A 209 19.48 1.05 -4.08
CA PHE A 209 20.48 0.91 -3.02
C PHE A 209 21.40 2.14 -2.95
N ALA A 210 21.86 2.64 -4.11
CA ALA A 210 22.69 3.83 -4.19
C ALA A 210 21.93 5.10 -3.74
N HIS A 211 20.67 5.22 -4.14
CA HIS A 211 19.76 6.28 -3.70
C HIS A 211 19.57 6.24 -2.16
N ASN A 212 19.54 5.05 -1.57
CA ASN A 212 19.45 4.85 -0.11
C ASN A 212 20.80 4.51 0.56
N SER A 213 21.92 5.00 0.04
CA SER A 213 23.26 4.67 0.55
C SER A 213 23.50 5.02 2.04
N GLN A 214 22.70 5.93 2.60
CA GLN A 214 22.74 6.29 4.02
C GLN A 214 21.90 5.37 4.91
N ALA A 215 21.04 4.53 4.34
CA ALA A 215 20.23 3.59 5.10
C ALA A 215 21.11 2.49 5.70
N THR A 216 20.78 2.09 6.92
CA THR A 216 21.48 1.03 7.64
C THR A 216 20.55 -0.18 7.82
N PRO A 217 21.06 -1.36 8.20
CA PRO A 217 20.20 -2.51 8.53
C PRO A 217 19.18 -2.26 9.68
N ARG A 218 19.26 -1.12 10.37
CA ARG A 218 18.24 -0.67 11.34
C ARG A 218 17.02 -0.01 10.68
N ASP A 219 17.15 0.39 9.42
CA ASP A 219 16.13 1.06 8.64
C ASP A 219 15.42 0.06 7.73
N SER A 220 14.09 0.08 7.70
CA SER A 220 13.29 -0.84 6.86
C SER A 220 13.60 -0.71 5.37
N VAL A 221 13.91 0.50 4.90
CA VAL A 221 14.26 0.74 3.49
C VAL A 221 15.53 -0.02 3.07
N TRP A 222 16.47 -0.25 3.99
CA TRP A 222 17.67 -1.03 3.67
C TRP A 222 17.31 -2.49 3.34
N TRP A 223 16.42 -3.10 4.13
CA TRP A 223 15.93 -4.45 3.89
C TRP A 223 15.12 -4.56 2.61
N LEU A 224 14.28 -3.56 2.32
CA LEU A 224 13.56 -3.48 1.04
C LEU A 224 14.54 -3.53 -0.14
N CYS A 225 15.54 -2.63 -0.17
CA CYS A 225 16.54 -2.59 -1.24
C CYS A 225 17.35 -3.89 -1.32
N PHE A 226 17.73 -4.46 -0.18
CA PHE A 226 18.48 -5.72 -0.11
C PHE A 226 17.71 -6.88 -0.74
N PHE A 227 16.46 -7.09 -0.32
CA PHE A 227 15.65 -8.19 -0.83
C PHE A 227 15.31 -8.03 -2.31
N TYR A 228 15.05 -6.80 -2.77
CA TYR A 228 14.84 -6.52 -4.19
C TYR A 228 16.10 -6.76 -5.01
N LEU A 229 17.29 -6.41 -4.50
CA LEU A 229 18.54 -6.71 -5.20
C LEU A 229 18.78 -8.21 -5.32
N VAL A 230 18.62 -8.96 -4.23
CA VAL A 230 18.78 -10.43 -4.25
C VAL A 230 17.77 -11.07 -5.20
N GLY A 231 16.50 -10.67 -5.14
CA GLY A 231 15.44 -11.15 -6.05
C GLY A 231 15.77 -10.89 -7.53
N SER A 232 16.19 -9.66 -7.86
CA SER A 232 16.58 -9.27 -9.22
C SER A 232 17.75 -10.10 -9.73
N VAL A 233 18.79 -10.32 -8.91
CA VAL A 233 19.96 -11.12 -9.28
C VAL A 233 19.57 -12.58 -9.50
N CYS A 234 18.76 -13.17 -8.62
CA CYS A 234 18.26 -14.54 -8.80
C CYS A 234 17.49 -14.70 -10.13
N PHE A 235 16.58 -13.77 -10.45
CA PHE A 235 15.82 -13.80 -11.71
C PHE A 235 16.71 -13.63 -12.94
N LEU A 236 17.73 -12.74 -12.86
CA LEU A 236 18.70 -12.56 -13.94
C LEU A 236 19.53 -13.82 -14.17
N VAL A 237 20.06 -14.42 -13.11
CA VAL A 237 20.87 -15.64 -13.21
C VAL A 237 20.03 -16.81 -13.72
N ALA A 238 18.77 -16.94 -13.26
CA ALA A 238 17.85 -17.96 -13.77
C ALA A 238 17.57 -17.79 -15.27
N ALA A 239 17.24 -16.56 -15.71
CA ALA A 239 17.00 -16.27 -17.13
C ALA A 239 18.25 -16.50 -18.00
N ALA A 240 19.44 -16.14 -17.50
CA ALA A 240 20.69 -16.34 -18.21
C ALA A 240 21.13 -17.82 -18.22
N ALA A 241 20.83 -18.58 -17.16
CA ALA A 241 21.10 -20.02 -17.11
C ALA A 241 20.17 -20.81 -18.05
N SER A 242 19.00 -20.24 -18.38
CA SER A 242 18.01 -20.82 -19.29
C SER A 242 18.35 -20.62 -20.77
N TYR A 243 19.57 -20.22 -21.15
CA TYR A 243 20.00 -20.31 -22.54
C TYR A 243 20.52 -21.72 -22.83
N PRO A 244 20.30 -22.28 -24.04
CA PRO A 244 20.65 -23.66 -24.35
C PRO A 244 22.14 -23.93 -24.10
N ASN A 245 22.46 -24.53 -22.95
CA ASN A 245 23.82 -24.93 -22.62
C ASN A 245 23.96 -26.42 -22.91
N ARG A 246 24.68 -26.77 -23.97
CA ARG A 246 24.92 -28.16 -24.41
C ARG A 246 25.74 -29.03 -23.44
N GLY A 247 25.92 -28.61 -22.19
CA GLY A 247 26.83 -29.23 -21.21
C GLY A 247 26.17 -29.80 -19.95
N PHE A 248 24.93 -29.42 -19.62
CA PHE A 248 24.21 -29.94 -18.45
C PHE A 248 23.16 -30.98 -18.84
N SER A 249 22.85 -31.91 -17.93
CA SER A 249 21.65 -32.74 -18.07
C SER A 249 20.43 -31.85 -17.93
N HIS A 250 19.46 -31.95 -18.85
CA HIS A 250 18.21 -31.17 -18.84
C HIS A 250 17.57 -31.07 -17.44
N GLN A 251 17.52 -32.17 -16.69
CA GLN A 251 16.94 -32.20 -15.34
C GLN A 251 17.64 -31.28 -14.32
N LEU A 252 18.97 -31.20 -14.34
CA LEU A 252 19.72 -30.36 -13.41
C LEU A 252 19.58 -28.88 -13.75
N GLU A 253 19.52 -28.57 -15.06
CA GLU A 253 19.28 -27.21 -15.56
C GLU A 253 17.90 -26.72 -15.12
N ASP A 254 16.86 -27.51 -15.35
CA ASP A 254 15.48 -27.18 -14.97
C ASP A 254 15.34 -26.98 -13.45
N TRP A 255 15.95 -27.86 -12.65
CA TRP A 255 15.88 -27.74 -11.20
C TRP A 255 16.59 -26.48 -10.69
N LEU A 256 17.78 -26.18 -11.23
CA LEU A 256 18.56 -24.99 -10.83
C LEU A 256 17.84 -23.69 -11.20
N VAL A 257 17.32 -23.61 -12.44
CA VAL A 257 16.59 -22.44 -12.94
C VAL A 257 15.34 -22.19 -12.09
N ASN A 258 14.52 -23.23 -11.87
CA ASN A 258 13.30 -23.09 -11.07
C ASN A 258 13.62 -22.78 -9.59
N THR A 259 14.70 -23.33 -9.03
CA THR A 259 15.15 -22.98 -7.67
C THR A 259 15.53 -21.51 -7.56
N LEU A 260 16.21 -20.95 -8.56
CA LEU A 260 16.57 -19.52 -8.56
C LEU A 260 15.33 -18.63 -8.71
N TYR A 261 14.35 -19.00 -9.54
CA TYR A 261 13.07 -18.28 -9.59
C TYR A 261 12.28 -18.39 -8.28
N LEU A 262 12.30 -19.55 -7.65
CA LEU A 262 11.67 -19.77 -6.35
C LEU A 262 12.30 -18.89 -5.27
N VAL A 263 13.63 -18.92 -5.14
CA VAL A 263 14.36 -18.08 -4.17
C VAL A 263 14.14 -16.60 -4.47
N GLY A 264 14.25 -16.19 -5.73
CA GLY A 264 14.09 -14.79 -6.13
C GLY A 264 12.67 -14.26 -5.90
N SER A 265 11.65 -15.09 -6.08
CA SER A 265 10.26 -14.68 -5.87
C SER A 265 9.94 -14.59 -4.37
N VAL A 266 10.45 -15.52 -3.56
CA VAL A 266 10.36 -15.43 -2.10
C VAL A 266 11.06 -14.16 -1.57
N THR A 267 12.24 -13.80 -2.10
CA THR A 267 12.91 -12.57 -1.68
C THR A 267 12.15 -11.32 -2.10
N PHE A 268 11.59 -11.25 -3.32
CA PHE A 268 10.69 -10.16 -3.70
C PHE A 268 9.46 -10.06 -2.81
N PHE A 269 8.86 -11.20 -2.43
CA PHE A 269 7.74 -11.23 -1.48
C PHE A 269 8.12 -10.62 -0.13
N VAL A 270 9.28 -10.96 0.42
CA VAL A 270 9.78 -10.38 1.68
C VAL A 270 10.07 -8.89 1.52
N GLY A 271 10.67 -8.45 0.41
CA GLY A 271 10.87 -7.02 0.11
C GLY A 271 9.56 -6.24 0.04
N ALA A 272 8.55 -6.79 -0.63
CA ALA A 272 7.22 -6.18 -0.75
C ALA A 272 6.44 -6.19 0.58
N TRP A 273 6.65 -7.21 1.42
CA TRP A 273 6.16 -7.24 2.78
C TRP A 273 6.75 -6.11 3.64
N VAL A 274 8.06 -5.86 3.50
CA VAL A 274 8.73 -4.71 4.14
C VAL A 274 8.16 -3.39 3.60
N ALA A 275 7.88 -3.29 2.30
CA ALA A 275 7.20 -2.13 1.71
C ALA A 275 5.81 -1.92 2.33
N LEU A 276 5.04 -2.98 2.53
CA LEU A 276 3.73 -2.92 3.20
C LEU A 276 3.85 -2.49 4.68
N TYR A 277 4.89 -2.97 5.37
CA TYR A 277 5.21 -2.52 6.73
C TYR A 277 5.56 -1.03 6.78
N MET A 278 6.37 -0.55 5.84
CA MET A 278 6.73 0.87 5.70
C MET A 278 5.48 1.72 5.43
N TRP A 279 4.59 1.27 4.55
CA TRP A 279 3.29 1.90 4.32
C TRP A 279 2.48 2.02 5.62
N LYS A 280 2.39 0.95 6.43
CA LYS A 280 1.72 0.99 7.75
C LYS A 280 2.41 1.92 8.74
N ALA A 281 3.73 2.04 8.67
CA ALA A 281 4.54 2.95 9.49
C ALA A 281 4.49 4.41 9.00
N GLU A 282 3.64 4.71 8.01
CA GLU A 282 3.52 6.03 7.38
C GLU A 282 4.83 6.51 6.72
N GLN A 283 5.65 5.56 6.26
CA GLN A 283 6.87 5.80 5.48
C GLN A 283 6.56 5.56 4.01
N PHE A 284 6.33 6.63 3.27
CA PHE A 284 5.88 6.57 1.87
C PHE A 284 7.04 6.86 0.92
N GLY A 285 6.91 6.45 -0.34
CA GLY A 285 7.87 6.79 -1.38
C GLY A 285 8.77 5.65 -1.85
N LEU A 286 8.60 4.44 -1.30
CA LEU A 286 9.47 3.29 -1.58
C LEU A 286 10.96 3.68 -1.51
N GLY A 287 11.89 2.91 -2.08
CA GLY A 287 13.29 3.29 -2.04
C GLY A 287 13.63 4.52 -2.90
N PHE A 288 12.78 4.97 -3.82
CA PHE A 288 13.14 6.05 -4.76
C PHE A 288 12.66 7.45 -4.41
N ILE A 289 11.91 7.60 -3.31
CA ILE A 289 11.31 8.87 -2.93
C ILE A 289 11.41 9.09 -1.42
N ARG A 290 12.63 8.92 -0.90
CA ARG A 290 12.90 9.16 0.53
C ARG A 290 12.63 10.62 0.90
N GLU A 291 12.86 11.54 -0.02
CA GLU A 291 12.77 12.99 0.19
C GLU A 291 11.39 13.44 0.64
N ILE A 292 10.35 12.66 0.36
CA ILE A 292 9.00 12.95 0.86
C ILE A 292 8.92 12.78 2.37
N ASN A 293 9.57 11.76 2.91
CA ASN A 293 9.55 11.56 4.36
C ASN A 293 10.39 12.62 5.08
N ASP A 294 11.26 13.30 4.34
CA ASP A 294 12.17 14.32 4.85
C ASP A 294 11.61 15.74 4.71
N ASP A 295 10.45 15.96 4.06
CA ASP A 295 9.90 17.31 3.82
C ASP A 295 9.37 17.96 5.12
N PRO A 296 10.09 18.94 5.69
CA PRO A 296 9.67 19.63 6.91
C PRO A 296 8.55 20.64 6.65
N HIS A 297 8.32 21.04 5.39
CA HIS A 297 7.42 22.14 5.05
C HIS A 297 5.95 21.79 5.27
N GLY A 298 5.58 20.51 5.22
CA GLY A 298 4.23 20.06 5.60
C GLY A 298 3.89 20.34 7.06
N LEU A 299 4.88 20.27 7.95
CA LEU A 299 4.73 20.62 9.37
C LEU A 299 4.75 22.13 9.59
N VAL A 300 5.61 22.86 8.88
CA VAL A 300 5.71 24.33 9.00
C VAL A 300 4.43 25.01 8.54
N ILE A 301 3.78 24.53 7.47
CA ILE A 301 2.49 25.08 7.01
C ILE A 301 1.38 24.77 8.01
N ALA A 302 1.36 23.56 8.60
CA ALA A 302 0.39 23.21 9.64
C ALA A 302 0.57 24.07 10.90
N GLU A 303 1.82 24.35 11.30
CA GLU A 303 2.14 25.19 12.46
C GLU A 303 1.89 26.68 12.18
N ALA A 304 2.14 27.17 10.96
CA ALA A 304 1.78 28.51 10.50
C ALA A 304 0.24 28.71 10.38
N GLN A 305 -0.49 27.66 9.99
CA GLN A 305 -1.95 27.67 9.95
C GLN A 305 -2.56 27.56 11.35
N ALA A 306 -1.96 26.80 12.26
CA ALA A 306 -2.36 26.73 13.66
C ALA A 306 -2.07 28.05 14.41
N SER A 307 -0.96 28.71 14.08
CA SER A 307 -0.62 30.02 14.67
C SER A 307 -1.44 31.17 14.09
N SER A 308 -1.81 31.16 12.80
CA SER A 308 -2.71 32.18 12.22
C SER A 308 -4.18 32.03 12.65
N SER A 309 -4.66 30.81 12.88
CA SER A 309 -5.99 30.58 13.48
C SER A 309 -6.06 31.02 14.94
N ASN A 310 -4.98 30.85 15.71
CA ASN A 310 -4.89 31.42 17.06
C ASN A 310 -4.69 32.95 17.08
N ALA A 311 -3.97 33.51 16.09
CA ALA A 311 -3.77 34.95 15.99
C ALA A 311 -5.06 35.70 15.59
N SER A 312 -5.87 35.15 14.67
CA SER A 312 -7.18 35.73 14.31
C SER A 312 -8.17 35.72 15.47
N SER A 313 -8.06 34.76 16.39
CA SER A 313 -8.84 34.72 17.63
C SER A 313 -8.36 35.75 18.68
N ARG A 314 -7.08 36.15 18.65
CA ARG A 314 -6.52 37.18 19.54
C ARG A 314 -6.70 38.61 19.04
N SER A 315 -6.72 38.84 17.72
CA SER A 315 -6.98 40.18 17.16
C SER A 315 -8.41 40.68 17.37
N ALA A 316 -9.37 39.81 17.72
CA ALA A 316 -10.72 40.23 18.11
C ALA A 316 -10.81 40.79 19.55
N VAL A 317 -9.75 40.65 20.36
CA VAL A 317 -9.73 41.12 21.77
C VAL A 317 -8.90 42.39 21.94
N ILE A 318 -8.19 42.85 20.90
CA ILE A 318 -7.33 44.03 20.96
C ILE A 318 -7.78 45.03 19.88
N SER A 319 -8.96 45.65 20.07
CA SER A 319 -9.39 46.80 19.26
C SER A 319 -9.74 48.03 20.11
N THR A 320 -9.19 48.14 21.32
CA THR A 320 -9.47 49.24 22.27
C THR A 320 -8.22 49.88 22.89
N ALA A 321 -7.11 49.91 22.16
CA ALA A 321 -5.95 50.78 22.39
C ALA A 321 -5.10 50.70 21.10
N SER A 322 -4.63 51.75 20.44
CA SER A 322 -4.16 53.05 20.91
C SER A 322 -3.93 53.95 19.68
N ASN A 323 -4.42 55.19 19.74
CA ASN A 323 -3.94 56.30 18.93
C ASN A 323 -2.60 56.76 19.51
N GLU A 324 -1.51 56.68 18.75
CA GLU A 324 -0.39 57.64 18.77
C GLU A 324 0.59 57.28 17.64
N ILE A 325 0.67 58.16 16.63
CA ILE A 325 1.52 58.03 15.45
C ILE A 325 2.71 58.98 15.65
N GLY A 326 3.90 58.41 15.81
CA GLY A 326 5.19 59.10 15.70
C GLY A 326 5.94 58.68 14.43
N PRO A 327 6.88 59.50 13.92
CA PRO A 327 7.49 59.32 12.60
C PRO A 327 8.50 58.16 12.58
N PHE A 328 8.45 57.38 11.50
CA PHE A 328 9.29 56.22 11.23
C PHE A 328 10.68 56.64 10.74
N ASP A 329 11.72 56.27 11.50
CA ASP A 329 13.12 56.34 11.05
C ASP A 329 13.48 55.11 10.19
N ALA A 330 13.97 55.40 8.99
CA ALA A 330 14.45 54.44 8.00
C ALA A 330 15.89 54.02 8.31
N ALA A 331 16.08 53.07 9.22
CA ALA A 331 17.40 52.49 9.48
C ALA A 331 17.31 51.04 10.04
N CYS A 332 16.86 50.09 9.22
CA CYS A 332 16.96 48.66 9.54
C CYS A 332 17.13 47.80 8.27
N CYS A 333 18.09 48.15 7.42
CA CYS A 333 18.57 47.30 6.34
C CYS A 333 20.07 47.06 6.57
N ASN A 334 20.45 46.10 7.42
CA ASN A 334 21.76 45.41 7.42
C ASN A 334 21.96 44.42 8.59
N ALA A 335 20.98 43.53 8.83
CA ALA A 335 21.15 42.42 9.76
C ALA A 335 20.85 41.07 9.06
N GLN A 336 21.72 40.70 8.13
CA GLN A 336 21.80 39.36 7.53
C GLN A 336 22.94 38.55 8.16
N SER A 337 23.13 38.68 9.49
CA SER A 337 24.09 37.90 10.24
C SER A 337 23.46 36.59 10.70
N ALA A 338 23.98 35.50 10.15
CA ALA A 338 23.97 34.14 10.69
C ALA A 338 22.60 33.65 11.20
N MET A 339 21.86 32.95 10.32
CA MET A 339 20.85 32.02 10.82
C MET A 339 21.54 31.10 11.84
N PRO A 340 21.06 31.05 13.10
CA PRO A 340 21.54 30.08 14.05
C PRO A 340 21.44 28.71 13.38
N ARG A 341 22.48 27.88 13.48
CA ARG A 341 22.29 26.43 13.42
C ARG A 341 21.31 26.14 14.54
N VAL A 342 20.02 26.20 14.24
CA VAL A 342 18.95 25.68 15.08
C VAL A 342 19.41 24.26 15.33
N ALA A 343 19.88 24.00 16.55
CA ALA A 343 20.28 22.70 17.00
C ALA A 343 19.20 21.76 16.47
N ALA A 344 19.58 20.84 15.58
CA ALA A 344 18.66 19.92 14.95
C ALA A 344 17.92 19.24 16.10
N VAL A 345 16.75 19.79 16.43
CA VAL A 345 15.98 19.36 17.57
C VAL A 345 15.62 17.96 17.16
N GLU A 346 16.23 17.01 17.85
CA GLU A 346 16.10 15.57 17.67
C GLU A 346 14.69 15.14 18.09
N ARG A 347 13.66 15.81 17.56
CA ARG A 347 12.28 15.35 17.54
C ARG A 347 12.23 14.25 16.49
N ARG A 348 12.85 13.11 16.81
CA ARG A 348 12.30 11.81 16.44
C ARG A 348 10.93 11.77 17.11
N SER A 349 9.92 12.33 16.45
CA SER A 349 8.55 12.02 16.80
C SER A 349 8.46 10.49 16.81
N SER A 350 7.93 9.96 17.91
CA SER A 350 7.77 8.52 18.06
C SER A 350 6.91 8.03 16.90
N ARG A 351 7.54 7.40 15.90
CA ARG A 351 6.83 6.82 14.75
C ARG A 351 5.72 5.91 15.29
N PRO A 352 4.51 5.94 14.71
CA PRO A 352 3.43 5.09 15.19
C PRO A 352 3.89 3.63 15.12
N ALA A 353 3.78 2.91 16.23
CA ALA A 353 4.10 1.50 16.27
C ALA A 353 3.17 0.74 15.32
N VAL A 354 3.73 -0.06 14.41
CA VAL A 354 2.94 -0.88 13.50
C VAL A 354 2.29 -2.01 14.29
N ASP A 355 0.96 -2.13 14.20
CA ASP A 355 0.23 -3.26 14.74
C ASP A 355 0.53 -4.52 13.90
N TRP A 356 1.45 -5.36 14.40
CA TRP A 356 1.87 -6.58 13.72
C TRP A 356 0.71 -7.54 13.42
N LYS A 357 -0.37 -7.51 14.22
CA LYS A 357 -1.56 -8.35 13.97
C LYS A 357 -2.26 -7.89 12.70
N GLN A 358 -2.41 -6.58 12.51
CA GLN A 358 -2.97 -6.02 11.29
C GLN A 358 -2.09 -6.33 10.08
N GLN A 359 -0.77 -6.20 10.22
CA GLN A 359 0.18 -6.56 9.18
C GLN A 359 0.01 -8.05 8.78
N ALA A 360 -0.02 -8.96 9.75
CA ALA A 360 -0.26 -10.39 9.53
C ALA A 360 -1.56 -10.67 8.79
N PHE A 361 -2.67 -10.01 9.17
CA PHE A 361 -3.95 -10.20 8.47
C PHE A 361 -3.97 -9.62 7.05
N LEU A 362 -3.24 -8.53 6.78
CA LEU A 362 -3.06 -8.07 5.40
C LEU A 362 -2.35 -9.14 4.55
N CYS A 363 -1.35 -9.84 5.13
CA CYS A 363 -0.75 -11.00 4.45
C CYS A 363 -1.79 -12.03 4.05
N VAL A 364 -2.70 -12.38 4.96
CA VAL A 364 -3.73 -13.39 4.72
C VAL A 364 -4.64 -12.96 3.57
N TYR A 365 -5.04 -11.69 3.52
CA TYR A 365 -5.85 -11.17 2.41
C TYR A 365 -5.11 -11.20 1.07
N ILE A 366 -3.81 -10.92 1.08
CA ILE A 366 -2.97 -10.96 -0.13
C ILE A 366 -2.76 -12.40 -0.61
N VAL A 367 -2.55 -13.34 0.32
CA VAL A 367 -2.50 -14.77 0.02
C VAL A 367 -3.84 -15.24 -0.54
N LEU A 368 -4.97 -14.82 0.05
CA LEU A 368 -6.30 -15.10 -0.49
C LEU A 368 -6.46 -14.58 -1.92
N GLY A 369 -6.04 -13.34 -2.19
CA GLY A 369 -6.03 -12.74 -3.52
C GLY A 369 -5.22 -13.58 -4.51
N SER A 370 -3.98 -13.93 -4.16
CA SER A 370 -3.08 -14.74 -4.99
C SER A 370 -3.63 -16.14 -5.27
N VAL A 371 -4.14 -16.83 -4.25
CA VAL A 371 -4.73 -18.16 -4.39
C VAL A 371 -6.01 -18.13 -5.23
N SER A 372 -6.82 -17.06 -5.13
CA SER A 372 -7.99 -16.89 -5.99
C SER A 372 -7.62 -16.70 -7.46
N VAL A 373 -6.47 -16.10 -7.77
CA VAL A 373 -5.93 -16.01 -9.14
C VAL A 373 -5.53 -17.40 -9.66
N LEU A 374 -4.88 -18.22 -8.83
CA LEU A 374 -4.54 -19.60 -9.20
C LEU A 374 -5.79 -20.46 -9.47
N ASP A 375 -6.83 -20.30 -8.66
CA ASP A 375 -8.12 -20.99 -8.87
C ASP A 375 -8.75 -20.60 -10.21
N VAL A 376 -8.67 -19.33 -10.59
CA VAL A 376 -9.08 -18.85 -11.92
C VAL A 376 -8.25 -19.48 -13.05
N CYS A 377 -6.92 -19.50 -12.91
CA CYS A 377 -6.03 -20.13 -13.89
C CYS A 377 -6.40 -21.61 -14.08
N HIS A 378 -6.61 -22.32 -12.97
CA HIS A 378 -7.04 -23.71 -12.95
C HIS A 378 -8.40 -23.92 -13.63
N ALA A 379 -9.43 -23.16 -13.26
CA ALA A 379 -10.76 -23.27 -13.86
C ALA A 379 -10.75 -22.96 -15.37
N ALA A 380 -9.83 -22.11 -15.82
CA ALA A 380 -9.68 -21.76 -17.22
C ALA A 380 -9.03 -22.88 -18.05
N THR A 381 -8.08 -23.66 -17.48
CA THR A 381 -7.33 -24.69 -18.22
C THR A 381 -7.84 -26.11 -18.04
N LYS A 382 -8.50 -26.44 -16.91
CA LYS A 382 -8.96 -27.81 -16.61
C LYS A 382 -9.85 -28.35 -17.75
N PRO A 383 -9.51 -29.51 -18.35
CA PRO A 383 -10.38 -30.16 -19.32
C PRO A 383 -11.68 -30.55 -18.63
N GLN A 384 -12.81 -30.08 -19.16
CA GLN A 384 -14.13 -30.44 -18.64
C GLN A 384 -15.00 -30.98 -19.78
N GLY A 385 -15.63 -32.13 -19.55
CA GLY A 385 -16.44 -32.80 -20.57
C GLY A 385 -17.74 -32.08 -20.97
N ASN A 386 -18.14 -31.02 -20.25
CA ASN A 386 -19.33 -30.23 -20.55
C ASN A 386 -19.03 -28.72 -20.41
N ASN A 387 -19.28 -27.95 -21.48
CA ASN A 387 -19.12 -26.49 -21.52
C ASN A 387 -19.86 -25.76 -20.39
N ALA A 388 -21.07 -26.21 -20.01
CA ALA A 388 -21.84 -25.58 -18.95
C ALA A 388 -21.15 -25.70 -17.57
N ARG A 389 -20.52 -26.85 -17.30
CA ARG A 389 -19.73 -27.04 -16.07
C ARG A 389 -18.50 -26.13 -16.07
N ARG A 390 -17.83 -26.00 -17.23
CA ARG A 390 -16.65 -25.13 -17.37
C ARG A 390 -16.99 -23.68 -17.10
N THR A 391 -18.04 -23.18 -17.73
CA THR A 391 -18.52 -21.81 -17.49
C THR A 391 -18.90 -21.60 -16.03
N GLY A 392 -19.60 -22.54 -15.40
CA GLY A 392 -19.93 -22.47 -13.97
C GLY A 392 -18.69 -22.39 -13.07
N SER A 393 -17.68 -23.23 -13.33
CA SER A 393 -16.41 -23.22 -12.60
C SER A 393 -15.66 -21.90 -12.73
N ILE A 394 -15.57 -21.37 -13.95
CA ILE A 394 -14.90 -20.08 -14.21
C ILE A 394 -15.63 -18.94 -13.51
N LEU A 395 -16.97 -18.88 -13.61
CA LEU A 395 -17.76 -17.83 -12.94
C LEU A 395 -17.63 -17.88 -11.42
N ASN A 396 -17.60 -19.08 -10.82
CA ASN A 396 -17.40 -19.23 -9.38
C ASN A 396 -15.99 -18.78 -8.94
N SER A 397 -14.97 -19.12 -9.73
CA SER A 397 -13.58 -18.70 -9.47
C SER A 397 -13.44 -17.18 -9.61
N MET A 398 -14.06 -16.60 -10.64
CA MET A 398 -14.14 -15.14 -10.85
C MET A 398 -14.83 -14.42 -9.67
N ALA A 399 -15.95 -14.95 -9.18
CA ALA A 399 -16.65 -14.37 -8.04
C ALA A 399 -15.77 -14.38 -6.78
N THR A 400 -15.02 -15.45 -6.57
CA THR A 400 -14.06 -15.58 -5.45
C THR A 400 -12.91 -14.58 -5.61
N PHE A 401 -12.35 -14.46 -6.81
CA PHE A 401 -11.33 -13.46 -7.15
C PHE A 401 -11.80 -12.03 -6.86
N LEU A 402 -12.97 -11.66 -7.36
CA LEU A 402 -13.54 -10.32 -7.15
C LEU A 402 -13.81 -10.06 -5.66
N THR A 403 -14.27 -11.06 -4.91
CA THR A 403 -14.51 -10.94 -3.47
C THR A 403 -13.21 -10.73 -2.70
N ALA A 404 -12.17 -11.52 -3.01
CA ALA A 404 -10.84 -11.39 -2.39
C ALA A 404 -10.23 -10.00 -2.64
N HIS A 405 -10.31 -9.51 -3.88
CA HIS A 405 -9.76 -8.20 -4.25
C HIS A 405 -10.60 -7.03 -3.73
N ALA A 406 -11.93 -7.20 -3.59
CA ALA A 406 -12.77 -6.21 -2.92
C ALA A 406 -12.37 -6.02 -1.44
N ILE A 407 -11.98 -7.09 -0.75
CA ILE A 407 -11.45 -7.01 0.62
C ILE A 407 -10.13 -6.23 0.65
N LEU A 408 -9.21 -6.51 -0.29
CA LEU A 408 -7.95 -5.76 -0.42
C LEU A 408 -8.18 -4.28 -0.73
N TRP A 409 -9.16 -3.96 -1.58
CA TRP A 409 -9.53 -2.59 -1.91
C TRP A 409 -10.16 -1.84 -0.72
N LEU A 410 -10.96 -2.54 0.10
CA LEU A 410 -11.47 -1.98 1.34
C LEU A 410 -10.32 -1.69 2.33
N ALA A 411 -9.32 -2.57 2.40
CA ALA A 411 -8.15 -2.39 3.26
C ALA A 411 -7.31 -1.15 2.89
N THR A 412 -7.30 -0.75 1.62
CA THR A 412 -6.70 0.52 1.17
C THR A 412 -7.35 1.74 1.85
N ILE A 413 -8.68 1.73 1.99
CA ILE A 413 -9.44 2.85 2.55
C ILE A 413 -9.31 2.88 4.07
N ILE A 414 -9.33 1.71 4.72
CA ILE A 414 -9.27 1.57 6.18
C ILE A 414 -7.82 1.47 6.64
N HIS A 415 -7.05 2.54 6.43
CA HIS A 415 -5.65 2.60 6.87
C HIS A 415 -5.53 2.40 8.39
N ARG A 416 -6.46 2.97 9.15
CA ARG A 416 -6.59 2.81 10.61
C ARG A 416 -7.92 2.14 10.91
N THR A 417 -7.87 1.07 11.69
CA THR A 417 -9.07 0.36 12.14
C THR A 417 -9.86 1.30 13.05
N PRO A 418 -11.15 1.58 12.77
CA PRO A 418 -11.98 2.34 13.69
C PRO A 418 -12.11 1.54 14.98
N THR A 419 -11.80 2.15 16.13
CA THR A 419 -11.95 1.51 17.43
C THR A 419 -13.41 1.47 17.90
N MET A 420 -14.30 2.20 17.23
CA MET A 420 -15.71 2.27 17.57
C MET A 420 -16.46 1.03 17.07
N ALA A 421 -17.36 0.50 17.89
CA ALA A 421 -18.37 -0.45 17.43
C ALA A 421 -19.26 0.23 16.36
N PRO A 422 -19.70 -0.50 15.31
CA PRO A 422 -19.60 -1.95 15.11
C PRO A 422 -18.36 -2.43 14.31
N TYR A 423 -17.45 -1.53 13.93
CA TYR A 423 -16.38 -1.84 12.96
C TYR A 423 -15.40 -2.93 13.44
N GLY A 424 -15.12 -3.00 14.74
CA GLY A 424 -14.27 -4.04 15.31
C GLY A 424 -14.81 -5.45 15.08
N TYR A 425 -16.12 -5.66 15.28
CA TYR A 425 -16.78 -6.95 15.05
C TYR A 425 -16.80 -7.31 13.56
N LEU A 426 -17.08 -6.34 12.70
CA LEU A 426 -17.07 -6.55 11.24
C LEU A 426 -15.69 -6.98 10.75
N LEU A 427 -14.62 -6.29 11.18
CA LEU A 427 -13.26 -6.64 10.78
C LEU A 427 -12.83 -7.99 11.32
N TRP A 428 -13.20 -8.33 12.55
CA TRP A 428 -12.95 -9.67 13.09
C TRP A 428 -13.64 -10.75 12.26
N PHE A 429 -14.92 -10.55 11.92
CA PHE A 429 -15.66 -11.48 11.07
C PHE A 429 -15.04 -11.63 9.67
N MET A 430 -14.67 -10.51 9.02
CA MET A 430 -13.99 -10.54 7.73
C MET A 430 -12.67 -11.32 7.77
N ARG A 431 -11.90 -11.21 8.86
CA ARG A 431 -10.65 -11.97 9.06
C ARG A 431 -10.91 -13.47 9.14
N VAL A 432 -11.93 -13.89 9.90
CA VAL A 432 -12.31 -15.30 10.01
C VAL A 432 -12.74 -15.85 8.65
N ILE A 433 -13.59 -15.11 7.93
CA ILE A 433 -14.03 -15.49 6.58
C ILE A 433 -12.83 -15.61 5.64
N ALA A 434 -11.92 -14.63 5.63
CA ALA A 434 -10.75 -14.70 4.77
C ALA A 434 -9.88 -15.94 5.05
N VAL A 435 -9.61 -16.26 6.31
CA VAL A 435 -8.84 -17.47 6.68
C VAL A 435 -9.54 -18.73 6.19
N VAL A 436 -10.85 -18.86 6.43
CA VAL A 436 -11.61 -20.04 6.00
C VAL A 436 -11.60 -20.19 4.48
N TYR A 437 -11.80 -19.10 3.74
CA TYR A 437 -11.74 -19.11 2.28
C TYR A 437 -10.34 -19.42 1.76
N THR A 438 -9.28 -18.87 2.36
CA THR A 438 -7.90 -19.19 1.98
C THR A 438 -7.64 -20.68 2.16
N VAL A 439 -7.98 -21.25 3.32
CA VAL A 439 -7.78 -22.68 3.58
C VAL A 439 -8.60 -23.52 2.60
N SER A 440 -9.87 -23.17 2.37
CA SER A 440 -10.73 -23.89 1.42
C SER A 440 -10.14 -23.91 0.00
N LEU A 441 -9.64 -22.76 -0.50
CA LEU A 441 -9.05 -22.70 -1.82
C LEU A 441 -7.71 -23.44 -1.89
N CYS A 442 -6.87 -23.36 -0.86
CA CYS A 442 -5.62 -24.13 -0.80
C CYS A 442 -5.89 -25.64 -0.81
N VAL A 443 -6.90 -26.11 -0.08
CA VAL A 443 -7.31 -27.53 -0.08
C VAL A 443 -7.82 -27.94 -1.47
N ASN A 444 -8.64 -27.10 -2.11
CA ASN A 444 -9.12 -27.37 -3.46
C ASN A 444 -7.95 -27.46 -4.45
N LEU A 445 -7.03 -26.49 -4.44
CA LEU A 445 -5.81 -26.52 -5.27
C LEU A 445 -4.95 -27.76 -5.01
N GLY A 446 -4.77 -28.14 -3.73
CA GLY A 446 -4.03 -29.36 -3.37
C GLY A 446 -4.72 -30.64 -3.86
N SER A 447 -6.06 -30.69 -3.83
CA SER A 447 -6.80 -31.84 -4.37
C SER A 447 -6.65 -31.99 -5.87
N TYR A 448 -6.55 -30.88 -6.61
CA TYR A 448 -6.34 -30.90 -8.06
C TYR A 448 -4.94 -31.38 -8.46
N TYR A 449 -3.97 -31.27 -7.54
CA TYR A 449 -2.63 -31.81 -7.73
C TYR A 449 -2.59 -33.33 -7.51
N SER A 450 -3.50 -33.87 -6.69
CA SER A 450 -3.57 -35.31 -6.41
C SER A 450 -4.43 -36.11 -7.39
N GLU A 451 -5.25 -35.43 -8.19
CA GLU A 451 -5.99 -36.00 -9.33
C GLU A 451 -5.08 -36.13 -10.55
#